data_AF-A0A1G3USI1-F1
#
_entry.id   AF-A0A1G3USI1-F1
#
_cell.length_a   1.000
_cell.length_b   1.000
_cell.length_c   1.000
_cell.angle_alpha   90.00
_cell.angle_beta   90.00
_cell.angle_gamma   90.00
#
_symmetry.space_group_name_H-M   'P 1'
#
loop_
_entity.id
_entity.type
_entity.pdbx_description
1 polymer ?
#
loop_
_entity_poly.entity_id
_entity_poly.type
_entity_poly.pdbx_seq_one_letter_code
_entity_poly.pdbx_strand_id
1 'polypeptide(L)'
;MLKIVENEPAIRRYQRQFVRGFRLLKEEKIPIKLGHPGASMKATVSWSERLGIWFFSRKIAGSRYWHAFGVGRPEGGAGVAITCEINFPLCGIDRRTGGAFAQDHEGRIYVVHRGKLGGGRKGIGKSLFENRYRGVWEIMDDGGEETPVAVIGILSSPRFARQIAQFVRKIARIKETAVARSSQAELTFDEICVHEDLIGVRHCELERETGAECDRGLVIRDLSDALNGHGLRTRNDGERDLIAMNREGRIRAVFQILTEMSPTGLRTGAAQLILGALDLPDNPIIVLVLPRAPENALQDKLKRQNIGLLLYAWEGDRAVFPGLNILLPRISPVNVCLRNETAGS
;
A
#
# COMPACT_ATOMS: atom_id res chain seq x y z
N MET A 1 4.48 11.31 -17.53
CA MET A 1 5.70 11.51 -16.72
C MET A 1 5.44 12.54 -15.64
N LEU A 2 5.89 12.31 -14.40
CA LEU A 2 5.76 13.27 -13.30
C LEU A 2 6.84 14.35 -13.41
N LYS A 3 6.51 15.59 -13.04
CA LYS A 3 7.47 16.72 -12.97
C LYS A 3 7.56 17.26 -11.56
N ILE A 4 8.76 17.50 -11.04
CA ILE A 4 8.93 18.05 -9.70
C ILE A 4 8.36 19.48 -9.57
N VAL A 5 7.74 19.76 -8.43
CA VAL A 5 7.37 21.11 -8.04
C VAL A 5 8.54 21.80 -7.32
N GLU A 6 9.10 22.83 -7.95
CA GLU A 6 10.26 23.58 -7.42
C GLU A 6 9.90 24.99 -6.90
N ASN A 7 8.75 25.54 -7.31
CA ASN A 7 8.35 26.89 -6.96
C ASN A 7 7.97 27.01 -5.46
N GLU A 8 8.59 27.93 -4.73
CA GLU A 8 8.37 28.12 -3.29
C GLU A 8 6.88 28.36 -2.92
N PRO A 9 6.15 29.29 -3.55
CA PRO A 9 4.71 29.45 -3.32
C PRO A 9 3.91 28.15 -3.45
N ALA A 10 4.20 27.35 -4.49
CA ALA A 10 3.54 26.06 -4.72
C ALA A 10 3.91 25.04 -3.64
N ILE A 11 5.20 24.86 -3.33
CA ILE A 11 5.66 23.97 -2.26
C ILE A 11 5.02 24.34 -0.93
N ARG A 12 5.00 25.62 -0.57
CA ARG A 12 4.37 26.12 0.66
C ARG A 12 2.87 25.81 0.67
N ARG A 13 2.17 25.98 -0.44
CA ARG A 13 0.74 25.66 -0.58
C ARG A 13 0.49 24.17 -0.37
N TYR A 14 1.23 23.32 -1.07
CA TYR A 14 1.07 21.87 -1.02
C TYR A 14 1.49 21.29 0.35
N GLN A 15 2.51 21.86 0.98
CA GLN A 15 2.89 21.51 2.34
C GLN A 15 1.77 21.81 3.35
N ARG A 16 1.07 22.95 3.21
CA ARG A 16 -0.08 23.25 4.07
C ARG A 16 -1.22 22.25 3.85
N GLN A 17 -1.48 21.87 2.60
CA GLN A 17 -2.48 20.84 2.28
C GLN A 17 -2.08 19.48 2.86
N PHE A 18 -0.81 19.11 2.77
CA PHE A 18 -0.25 17.88 3.34
C PHE A 18 -0.54 17.81 4.85
N VAL A 19 -0.19 18.86 5.60
CA VAL A 19 -0.45 18.91 7.05
C VAL A 19 -1.95 18.93 7.36
N ARG A 20 -2.76 19.62 6.54
CA ARG A 20 -4.22 19.68 6.72
C ARG A 20 -4.87 18.30 6.57
N GLY A 21 -4.35 17.44 5.69
CA GLY A 21 -4.85 16.08 5.51
C GLY A 21 -4.84 15.24 6.81
N PHE A 22 -3.89 15.49 7.70
CA PHE A 22 -3.81 14.81 9.01
C PHE A 22 -4.69 15.48 10.07
N ARG A 23 -4.82 16.81 10.05
CA ARG A 23 -5.66 17.56 11.02
C ARG A 23 -7.15 17.18 11.00
N LEU A 24 -7.64 16.65 9.88
CA LEU A 24 -9.02 16.18 9.76
C LEU A 24 -9.28 14.89 10.55
N LEU A 25 -8.22 14.25 11.07
CA LEU A 25 -8.30 13.11 11.96
C LEU A 25 -8.42 13.63 13.40
N LYS A 26 -9.24 12.97 14.23
CA LYS A 26 -9.23 13.20 15.67
C LYS A 26 -7.89 12.68 16.22
N GLU A 27 -6.95 13.59 16.44
CA GLU A 27 -5.59 13.29 16.89
C GLU A 27 -5.41 13.61 18.38
N GLU A 28 -4.82 12.68 19.13
CA GLU A 28 -4.33 12.91 20.49
C GLU A 28 -2.96 13.61 20.40
N LYS A 29 -2.67 14.57 21.29
CA LYS A 29 -1.35 15.21 21.37
C LYS A 29 -0.54 14.58 22.49
N ILE A 30 0.58 13.95 22.15
CA ILE A 30 1.42 13.22 23.11
C ILE A 30 2.81 13.87 23.18
N PRO A 31 3.28 14.35 24.34
CA PRO A 31 4.64 14.82 24.50
C PRO A 31 5.61 13.64 24.51
N ILE A 32 6.70 13.73 23.75
CA ILE A 32 7.72 12.69 23.61
C ILE A 32 9.13 13.31 23.56
N LYS A 33 10.16 12.46 23.66
CA LYS A 33 11.52 12.78 23.27
C LYS A 33 11.79 12.17 21.90
N LEU A 34 11.79 13.00 20.86
CA LEU A 34 12.02 12.56 19.49
C LEU A 34 13.52 12.35 19.26
N GLY A 35 13.92 11.11 18.97
CA GLY A 35 15.32 10.77 18.70
C GLY A 35 15.70 11.03 17.24
N HIS A 36 16.78 11.78 17.02
CA HIS A 36 17.47 11.86 15.73
C HIS A 36 18.95 11.48 15.91
N PRO A 37 19.71 11.19 14.83
CA PRO A 37 21.14 10.88 14.96
C PRO A 37 21.88 12.01 15.68
N GLY A 38 22.39 11.73 16.89
CA GLY A 38 23.20 12.65 17.69
C GLY A 38 22.50 13.46 18.79
N ALA A 39 21.16 13.53 18.84
CA ALA A 39 20.46 14.18 19.97
C ALA A 39 19.00 13.72 20.11
N SER A 40 18.40 14.01 21.28
CA SER A 40 16.96 13.87 21.51
C SER A 40 16.34 15.25 21.78
N MET A 41 15.19 15.53 21.19
CA MET A 41 14.48 16.79 21.41
C MET A 41 13.10 16.54 22.02
N LYS A 42 12.69 17.39 22.96
CA LYS A 42 11.30 17.40 23.43
C LYS A 42 10.41 17.87 22.28
N ALA A 43 9.39 17.08 21.96
CA ALA A 43 8.43 17.37 20.89
C ALA A 43 7.05 16.88 21.30
N THR A 44 6.00 17.46 20.72
CA THR A 44 4.64 16.95 20.84
C THR A 44 4.23 16.38 19.50
N VAL A 45 3.83 15.11 19.49
CA VAL A 45 3.36 14.43 18.28
C VAL A 45 1.85 14.31 18.27
N SER A 46 1.29 14.26 17.08
CA SER A 46 -0.08 13.86 16.82
C SER A 46 -0.18 12.34 16.74
N TRP A 47 -0.87 11.69 17.66
CA TRP A 47 -1.22 10.27 17.56
C TRP A 47 -2.61 10.11 16.93
N SER A 48 -2.71 9.23 15.93
CA SER A 48 -3.99 8.83 15.35
C SER A 48 -4.23 7.35 15.60
N GLU A 49 -5.14 7.04 16.53
CA GLU A 49 -5.59 5.66 16.80
C GLU A 49 -6.09 4.99 15.52
N ARG A 50 -6.89 5.74 14.73
CA ARG A 50 -7.47 5.25 13.47
C ARG A 50 -6.41 4.84 12.44
N LEU A 51 -5.30 5.58 12.37
CA LEU A 51 -4.23 5.27 11.42
C LEU A 51 -3.13 4.37 12.02
N GLY A 52 -3.10 4.19 13.34
CA GLY A 52 -2.05 3.44 14.01
C GLY A 52 -0.65 4.04 13.84
N ILE A 53 -0.57 5.35 13.58
CA ILE A 53 0.69 6.09 13.40
C ILE A 53 0.67 7.41 14.19
N TRP A 54 1.85 7.88 14.57
CA TRP A 54 2.07 9.24 15.04
C TRP A 54 2.77 10.09 13.97
N PHE A 55 2.52 11.39 14.01
CA PHE A 55 3.04 12.39 13.08
C PHE A 55 3.57 13.63 13.82
N PHE A 56 4.71 14.13 13.35
CA PHE A 56 5.31 15.39 13.78
C PHE A 56 5.56 16.29 12.56
N SER A 57 5.30 17.59 12.71
CA SER A 57 5.55 18.57 11.66
C SER A 57 6.21 19.82 12.23
N ARG A 58 7.34 20.23 11.65
CA ARG A 58 8.00 21.50 11.97
C ARG A 58 8.68 22.09 10.73
N LYS A 59 8.55 23.40 10.53
CA LYS A 59 9.40 24.12 9.58
C LYS A 59 10.76 24.37 10.23
N ILE A 60 11.84 23.93 9.59
CA ILE A 60 13.21 24.28 9.97
C ILE A 60 13.62 25.47 9.10
N ALA A 61 13.82 26.62 9.73
CA ALA A 61 14.19 27.86 9.03
C ALA A 61 15.47 27.64 8.22
N GLY A 62 15.47 28.12 6.97
CA GLY A 62 16.61 27.99 6.04
C GLY A 62 16.92 26.57 5.59
N SER A 63 16.10 25.56 5.92
CA SER A 63 16.37 24.17 5.54
C SER A 63 15.19 23.49 4.86
N ARG A 64 14.19 23.02 5.62
CA ARG A 64 13.14 22.14 5.10
C ARG A 64 11.88 22.16 5.95
N TYR A 65 10.79 21.68 5.37
CA TYR A 65 9.65 21.20 6.13
C TYR A 65 9.95 19.78 6.63
N TRP A 66 10.12 19.63 7.94
CA TRP A 66 10.44 18.37 8.58
C TRP A 66 9.17 17.67 9.04
N HIS A 67 8.95 16.47 8.51
CA HIS A 67 7.80 15.64 8.76
C HIS A 67 8.27 14.24 9.17
N ALA A 68 8.14 13.94 10.46
CA ALA A 68 8.55 12.66 11.02
C ALA A 68 7.32 11.81 11.37
N PHE A 69 7.44 10.51 11.15
CA PHE A 69 6.38 9.54 11.38
C PHE A 69 6.89 8.32 12.13
N GLY A 70 5.98 7.69 12.88
CA GLY A 70 6.20 6.33 13.38
C GLY A 70 4.93 5.56 13.65
N VAL A 71 5.11 4.27 13.92
CA VAL A 71 4.03 3.29 14.09
C VAL A 71 3.80 3.01 15.56
N GLY A 72 2.53 2.83 15.96
CA GLY A 72 2.14 2.51 17.33
C GLY A 72 2.06 3.73 18.24
N ARG A 73 1.21 3.65 19.28
CA ARG A 73 0.99 4.78 20.20
C ARG A 73 2.25 4.98 21.05
N PRO A 74 2.88 6.16 21.06
CA PRO A 74 4.02 6.41 21.92
C PRO A 74 3.57 6.58 23.39
N GLU A 75 4.44 6.19 24.31
CA GLU A 75 4.28 6.52 25.72
C GLU A 75 4.69 7.97 25.99
N GLY A 76 3.92 8.67 26.83
CA GLY A 76 4.19 10.06 27.19
C GLY A 76 5.56 10.21 27.83
N GLY A 77 6.39 11.13 27.30
CA GLY A 77 7.75 11.41 27.79
C GLY A 77 8.81 10.41 27.34
N ALA A 78 8.44 9.31 26.67
CA ALA A 78 9.37 8.29 26.21
C ALA A 78 10.23 8.76 25.02
N GLY A 79 11.39 8.12 24.86
CA GLY A 79 12.24 8.25 23.68
C GLY A 79 11.66 7.45 22.51
N VAL A 80 11.30 8.13 21.42
CA VAL A 80 10.69 7.48 20.26
C VAL A 80 11.60 7.64 19.03
N ALA A 81 11.85 6.52 18.35
CA ALA A 81 12.62 6.50 17.11
C ALA A 81 11.72 6.80 15.90
N ILE A 82 12.24 7.59 14.97
CA ILE A 82 11.54 7.92 13.73
C ILE A 82 11.54 6.70 12.79
N THR A 83 10.34 6.25 12.40
CA THR A 83 10.19 5.18 11.40
C THR A 83 10.55 5.68 10.01
N CYS A 84 10.02 6.83 9.61
CA CYS A 84 10.36 7.45 8.33
C CYS A 84 10.15 8.97 8.36
N GLU A 85 10.79 9.66 7.42
CA GLU A 85 10.62 11.09 7.21
C GLU A 85 10.13 11.36 5.79
N ILE A 86 9.18 12.28 5.63
CA ILE A 86 8.70 12.74 4.31
C ILE A 86 8.89 14.25 4.24
N ASN A 87 10.15 14.65 4.11
CA ASN A 87 10.53 16.06 4.20
C ASN A 87 10.48 16.73 2.84
N PHE A 88 10.11 18.02 2.82
CA PHE A 88 10.06 18.83 1.60
C PHE A 88 11.03 20.01 1.69
N PRO A 89 11.69 20.42 0.58
CA PRO A 89 12.48 21.65 0.56
C PRO A 89 11.61 22.87 0.86
N LEU A 90 12.24 24.00 1.22
CA LEU A 90 11.51 25.27 1.32
C LEU A 90 11.23 25.88 -0.07
N CYS A 91 12.17 25.70 -0.98
CA CYS A 91 12.17 26.22 -2.34
C CYS A 91 13.10 25.37 -3.22
N GLY A 92 12.90 25.40 -4.53
CA GLY A 92 13.75 24.72 -5.49
C GLY A 92 13.78 23.21 -5.32
N ILE A 93 14.83 22.61 -5.89
CA ILE A 93 15.06 21.17 -5.85
C ILE A 93 16.19 20.88 -4.86
N ASP A 94 15.86 20.33 -3.69
CA ASP A 94 16.85 19.79 -2.76
C ASP A 94 16.82 18.26 -2.75
N ARG A 95 17.72 17.66 -3.54
CA ARG A 95 17.86 16.20 -3.62
C ARG A 95 18.26 15.57 -2.28
N ARG A 96 18.76 16.32 -1.29
CA ARG A 96 19.06 15.76 0.06
C ARG A 96 17.78 15.36 0.80
N THR A 97 16.64 15.96 0.44
CA THR A 97 15.33 15.59 1.00
C THR A 97 14.76 14.35 0.34
N GLY A 98 14.23 13.44 1.16
CA GLY A 98 13.61 12.20 0.67
C GLY A 98 12.26 12.42 -0.01
N GLY A 99 11.45 13.36 0.49
CA GLY A 99 10.14 13.68 -0.07
C GLY A 99 10.19 14.78 -1.13
N ALA A 100 9.21 14.76 -2.04
CA ALA A 100 8.95 15.85 -2.97
C ALA A 100 7.45 15.91 -3.31
N PHE A 101 7.03 17.06 -3.83
CA PHE A 101 5.77 17.18 -4.57
C PHE A 101 6.07 17.03 -6.06
N ALA A 102 5.26 16.24 -6.74
CA ALA A 102 5.35 16.06 -8.18
C ALA A 102 3.98 16.33 -8.82
N GLN A 103 3.98 16.85 -10.03
CA GLN A 103 2.79 17.17 -10.80
C GLN A 103 2.76 16.31 -12.07
N ASP A 104 1.60 15.78 -12.43
CA ASP A 104 1.42 15.13 -13.73
C ASP A 104 0.93 16.12 -14.80
N HIS A 105 0.76 15.64 -16.03
CA HIS A 105 0.31 16.45 -17.16
C HIS A 105 -1.11 17.03 -17.00
N GLU A 106 -1.97 16.39 -16.20
CA GLU A 106 -3.32 16.87 -15.83
C GLU A 106 -3.29 17.90 -14.69
N GLY A 107 -2.12 18.17 -14.12
CA GLY A 107 -1.94 19.11 -13.02
C GLY A 107 -2.23 18.52 -11.63
N ARG A 108 -2.49 17.22 -11.52
CA ARG A 108 -2.69 16.53 -10.23
C ARG A 108 -1.37 16.50 -9.46
N ILE A 109 -1.47 16.70 -8.14
CA ILE A 109 -0.30 16.79 -7.27
C ILE A 109 -0.15 15.52 -6.46
N TYR A 110 1.02 14.91 -6.59
CA TYR A 110 1.44 13.70 -5.90
C TYR A 110 2.46 14.05 -4.82
N VAL A 111 2.44 13.27 -3.75
CA VAL A 111 3.55 13.20 -2.80
C VAL A 111 4.37 11.97 -3.15
N VAL A 112 5.65 12.19 -3.38
CA VAL A 112 6.59 11.14 -3.80
C VAL A 112 7.77 11.06 -2.84
N HIS A 113 8.49 9.94 -2.88
CA HIS A 113 9.67 9.71 -2.06
C HIS A 113 10.81 9.08 -2.87
N ARG A 114 11.99 9.70 -2.86
CA ARG A 114 13.22 9.27 -3.56
C ARG A 114 13.96 8.09 -2.90
N GLY A 115 13.29 7.35 -2.02
CA GLY A 115 13.88 6.24 -1.27
C GLY A 115 14.95 6.59 -0.23
N LYS A 116 15.17 7.86 0.10
CA LYS A 116 16.11 8.29 1.15
C LYS A 116 15.52 8.09 2.55
N LEU A 117 15.43 6.84 2.98
CA LEU A 117 15.00 6.48 4.32
C LEU A 117 16.10 6.79 5.33
N GLY A 118 16.16 8.03 5.82
CA GLY A 118 17.07 8.39 6.91
C GLY A 118 16.93 7.47 8.14
N GLY A 119 17.93 7.48 9.04
CA GLY A 119 17.84 6.74 10.30
C GLY A 119 19.15 6.23 10.93
N GLY A 120 20.33 6.63 10.45
CA GLY A 120 21.62 6.41 11.14
C GLY A 120 22.07 4.95 11.34
N ARG A 121 21.25 3.95 11.01
CA ARG A 121 21.59 2.52 11.13
C ARG A 121 22.24 2.03 9.82
N LYS A 122 23.46 1.51 9.95
CA LYS A 122 24.28 0.95 8.86
C LYS A 122 23.48 -0.15 8.13
N GLY A 123 23.33 -0.06 6.81
CA GLY A 123 22.61 -1.04 5.98
C GLY A 123 21.17 -0.69 5.56
N ILE A 124 20.57 0.37 6.12
CA ILE A 124 19.24 0.87 5.71
C ILE A 124 19.44 2.10 4.81
N GLY A 125 19.54 1.88 3.50
CA GLY A 125 19.80 2.91 2.49
C GLY A 125 18.83 2.87 1.30
N LYS A 126 19.11 3.70 0.29
CA LYS A 126 18.33 3.81 -0.95
C LYS A 126 18.13 2.46 -1.65
N SER A 127 19.19 1.65 -1.74
CA SER A 127 19.13 0.31 -2.36
C SER A 127 18.22 -0.67 -1.64
N LEU A 128 18.20 -0.66 -0.30
CA LEU A 128 17.29 -1.50 0.48
C LEU A 128 15.83 -1.10 0.22
N PHE A 129 15.56 0.21 0.13
CA PHE A 129 14.23 0.69 -0.19
C PHE A 129 13.81 0.30 -1.60
N GLU A 130 14.63 0.57 -2.62
CA GLU A 130 14.32 0.20 -4.01
C GLU A 130 14.04 -1.30 -4.16
N ASN A 131 14.86 -2.15 -3.54
CA ASN A 131 14.73 -3.59 -3.66
C ASN A 131 13.55 -4.18 -2.87
N ARG A 132 13.15 -3.57 -1.75
CA ARG A 132 12.16 -4.16 -0.82
C ARG A 132 10.84 -3.41 -0.78
N TYR A 133 10.80 -2.15 -1.19
CA TYR A 133 9.56 -1.39 -1.20
C TYR A 133 8.69 -1.86 -2.36
N ARG A 134 7.54 -2.43 -1.99
CA ARG A 134 6.48 -2.80 -2.91
C ARG A 134 5.39 -1.74 -2.82
N GLY A 135 5.27 -0.93 -3.85
CA GLY A 135 4.32 0.17 -3.98
C GLY A 135 4.35 0.71 -5.40
N VAL A 136 3.73 1.86 -5.61
CA VAL A 136 3.69 2.50 -6.92
C VAL A 136 5.01 3.23 -7.15
N TRP A 137 5.60 2.99 -8.31
CA TRP A 137 6.86 3.59 -8.76
C TRP A 137 6.64 4.31 -10.07
N GLU A 138 7.15 5.52 -10.19
CA GLU A 138 7.07 6.34 -11.39
C GLU A 138 8.44 6.99 -11.68
N ILE A 139 8.65 7.35 -12.94
CA ILE A 139 9.76 8.22 -13.33
C ILE A 139 9.32 9.68 -13.22
N MET A 140 10.11 10.45 -12.46
CA MET A 140 9.91 11.88 -12.28
C MET A 140 11.07 12.65 -12.90
N ASP A 141 10.76 13.68 -13.67
CA ASP A 141 11.69 14.75 -14.03
C ASP A 141 12.02 15.56 -12.76
N ASP A 142 13.21 15.33 -12.20
CA ASP A 142 13.77 15.97 -11.00
C ASP A 142 14.66 17.16 -11.37
N GLY A 143 14.19 18.02 -12.29
CA GLY A 143 14.93 19.19 -12.77
C GLY A 143 15.95 18.83 -13.84
N GLY A 144 15.51 18.12 -14.88
CA GLY A 144 16.32 17.62 -15.99
C GLY A 144 16.92 16.22 -15.77
N GLU A 145 16.67 15.60 -14.62
CA GLU A 145 17.16 14.26 -14.29
C GLU A 145 15.98 13.32 -14.05
N GLU A 146 15.87 12.27 -14.87
CA GLU A 146 14.87 11.22 -14.67
C GLU A 146 15.21 10.39 -13.43
N THR A 147 14.38 10.50 -12.40
CA THR A 147 14.59 9.85 -11.12
C THR A 147 13.43 8.90 -10.81
N PRO A 148 13.68 7.61 -10.52
CA PRO A 148 12.65 6.72 -10.01
C PRO A 148 12.23 7.15 -8.62
N VAL A 149 10.93 7.35 -8.42
CA VAL A 149 10.35 7.76 -7.14
C VAL A 149 9.19 6.85 -6.75
N ALA A 150 9.10 6.57 -5.45
CA ALA A 150 7.92 5.92 -4.90
C ALA A 150 6.80 6.94 -4.79
N VAL A 151 5.68 6.68 -5.47
CA VAL A 151 4.46 7.50 -5.33
C VAL A 151 3.76 7.08 -4.05
N ILE A 152 3.59 8.03 -3.12
CA ILE A 152 2.94 7.78 -1.84
C ILE A 152 1.43 7.96 -1.97
N GLY A 153 0.99 8.98 -2.72
CA GLY A 153 -0.42 9.24 -2.93
C GLY A 153 -0.70 10.61 -3.56
N ILE A 154 -1.95 10.83 -3.96
CA ILE A 154 -2.44 12.10 -4.51
C ILE A 154 -2.81 13.03 -3.35
N LEU A 155 -2.25 14.24 -3.34
CA LEU A 155 -2.40 15.20 -2.25
C LEU A 155 -3.85 15.64 -2.02
N SER A 156 -4.66 15.70 -3.08
CA SER A 156 -6.10 16.03 -3.01
C SER A 156 -6.99 14.84 -2.67
N SER A 157 -6.44 13.61 -2.55
CA SER A 157 -7.23 12.42 -2.26
C SER A 157 -7.89 12.52 -0.88
N PRO A 158 -9.20 12.20 -0.75
CA PRO A 158 -9.85 12.12 0.56
C PRO A 158 -9.24 11.01 1.45
N ARG A 159 -8.49 10.08 0.85
CA ARG A 159 -7.81 8.97 1.53
C ARG A 159 -6.32 9.23 1.75
N PHE A 160 -5.82 10.44 1.47
CA PHE A 160 -4.39 10.77 1.49
C PHE A 160 -3.70 10.40 2.81
N ALA A 161 -4.34 10.65 3.96
CA ALA A 161 -3.76 10.29 5.25
C ALA A 161 -3.63 8.76 5.45
N ARG A 162 -4.56 7.95 4.89
CA ARG A 162 -4.45 6.49 4.87
C ARG A 162 -3.30 6.02 3.98
N GLN A 163 -3.13 6.66 2.81
CA GLN A 163 -2.03 6.38 1.87
C GLN A 163 -0.67 6.62 2.53
N ILE A 164 -0.50 7.73 3.27
CA ILE A 164 0.71 8.00 4.05
C ILE A 164 0.90 6.95 5.15
N ALA A 165 -0.13 6.63 5.93
CA ALA A 165 0.00 5.62 6.98
C ALA A 165 0.40 4.24 6.43
N GLN A 166 -0.10 3.88 5.26
CA GLN A 166 0.32 2.67 4.56
C GLN A 166 1.81 2.71 4.19
N PHE A 167 2.28 3.82 3.64
CA PHE A 167 3.71 4.03 3.35
C PHE A 167 4.57 3.87 4.62
N VAL A 168 4.23 4.57 5.71
CA VAL A 168 4.97 4.51 6.99
C VAL A 168 5.07 3.07 7.51
N ARG A 169 3.96 2.32 7.51
CA ARG A 169 3.95 0.91 7.96
C ARG A 169 4.77 0.00 7.05
N LYS A 170 4.78 0.23 5.73
CA LYS A 170 5.65 -0.50 4.80
C LYS A 170 7.13 -0.25 5.13
N ILE A 171 7.51 1.00 5.41
CA ILE A 171 8.88 1.31 5.85
C ILE A 171 9.24 0.58 7.14
N ALA A 172 8.36 0.60 8.15
CA ALA A 172 8.58 -0.13 9.40
C ALA A 172 8.90 -1.61 9.15
N ARG A 173 8.07 -2.29 8.35
CA ARG A 173 8.26 -3.70 7.99
C ARG A 173 9.54 -3.98 7.21
N ILE A 174 9.95 -3.08 6.32
CA ILE A 174 11.22 -3.21 5.59
C ILE A 174 12.39 -3.12 6.58
N LYS A 175 12.33 -2.17 7.52
CA LYS A 175 13.37 -2.01 8.56
C LYS A 175 13.45 -3.22 9.50
N GLU A 176 12.32 -3.86 9.82
CA GLU A 176 12.27 -5.08 10.62
C GLU A 176 12.81 -6.30 9.85
N THR A 177 12.36 -6.50 8.61
CA THR A 177 12.76 -7.67 7.78
C THR A 177 14.22 -7.61 7.32
N ALA A 178 14.79 -6.41 7.13
CA ALA A 178 16.17 -6.23 6.71
C ALA A 178 17.20 -6.70 7.74
N VAL A 179 16.82 -6.80 9.02
CA VAL A 179 17.69 -7.36 10.08
C VAL A 179 17.85 -8.88 9.93
N ALA A 180 17.00 -9.54 9.13
CA ALA A 180 16.85 -11.00 9.17
C ALA A 180 17.46 -11.81 8.01
N ARG A 181 17.76 -11.25 6.82
CA ARG A 181 18.14 -12.09 5.64
C ARG A 181 19.03 -11.37 4.61
N SER A 182 20.25 -11.87 4.40
CA SER A 182 21.17 -11.40 3.34
C SER A 182 21.91 -12.56 2.64
N SER A 183 21.47 -12.97 1.44
CA SER A 183 22.32 -13.33 0.26
C SER A 183 21.52 -13.92 -0.94
N GLN A 184 21.73 -13.32 -2.14
CA GLN A 184 21.84 -13.78 -3.56
C GLN A 184 20.79 -14.79 -4.17
N ALA A 185 20.46 -14.85 -5.47
CA ALA A 185 21.17 -14.59 -6.74
C ALA A 185 20.18 -14.38 -7.94
N GLU A 186 20.67 -14.13 -9.17
CA GLU A 186 19.91 -14.22 -10.45
C GLU A 186 20.77 -14.83 -11.59
N LEU A 187 20.13 -15.51 -12.56
CA LEU A 187 20.69 -15.96 -13.86
C LEU A 187 19.66 -15.78 -14.99
N THR A 188 20.21 -15.72 -16.21
CA THR A 188 19.70 -15.34 -17.54
C THR A 188 18.83 -16.38 -18.27
N PHE A 189 18.12 -15.95 -19.33
CA PHE A 189 17.35 -16.80 -20.27
C PHE A 189 17.75 -16.53 -21.73
N ASP A 190 17.57 -17.55 -22.59
CA ASP A 190 17.75 -17.52 -24.05
C ASP A 190 16.42 -17.79 -24.80
N GLU A 191 16.36 -17.30 -26.03
CA GLU A 191 15.22 -16.97 -26.89
C GLU A 191 14.56 -18.13 -27.66
N ILE A 192 13.31 -17.95 -28.14
CA ILE A 192 12.82 -18.52 -29.42
C ILE A 192 11.79 -17.59 -30.14
N CYS A 193 12.12 -17.30 -31.40
CA CYS A 193 11.41 -16.78 -32.60
C CYS A 193 10.09 -15.98 -32.54
N VAL A 194 10.06 -14.99 -33.43
CA VAL A 194 9.13 -13.86 -33.46
C VAL A 194 8.27 -13.86 -34.73
N HIS A 195 6.99 -13.48 -34.59
CA HIS A 195 6.08 -13.20 -35.70
C HIS A 195 6.02 -11.68 -35.97
N GLU A 196 6.71 -11.21 -37.03
CA GLU A 196 6.97 -9.78 -37.31
C GLU A 196 5.72 -8.89 -37.38
N ASP A 197 4.62 -9.39 -37.92
CA ASP A 197 3.38 -8.63 -38.12
C ASP A 197 2.58 -8.39 -36.82
N LEU A 198 3.02 -9.02 -35.72
CA LEU A 198 2.44 -8.90 -34.38
C LEU A 198 3.43 -8.28 -33.38
N ILE A 199 4.60 -7.83 -33.86
CA ILE A 199 5.56 -7.09 -33.05
C ILE A 199 5.17 -5.61 -33.05
N GLY A 200 5.09 -5.04 -31.86
CA GLY A 200 4.88 -3.62 -31.66
C GLY A 200 3.66 -3.38 -30.78
N VAL A 201 3.87 -2.60 -29.73
CA VAL A 201 2.78 -2.14 -28.88
C VAL A 201 2.04 -1.07 -29.69
N ARG A 202 0.76 -1.26 -30.03
CA ARG A 202 -0.08 -0.12 -30.43
C ARG A 202 0.07 0.92 -29.34
N HIS A 203 0.34 2.17 -29.72
CA HIS A 203 0.41 3.28 -28.78
C HIS A 203 -0.99 3.53 -28.20
N CYS A 204 -1.36 2.71 -27.24
CA CYS A 204 -2.45 2.93 -26.31
C CYS A 204 -1.73 3.46 -25.08
N GLU A 205 -1.95 4.72 -24.72
CA GLU A 205 -1.51 5.26 -23.45
C GLU A 205 -1.92 4.27 -22.36
N LEU A 206 -0.95 3.58 -21.77
CA LEU A 206 -1.14 2.85 -20.53
C LEU A 206 -1.34 3.94 -19.47
N GLU A 207 -2.53 4.54 -19.45
CA GLU A 207 -3.02 5.27 -18.31
C GLU A 207 -3.24 4.24 -17.20
N ARG A 208 -2.14 3.77 -16.60
CA ARG A 208 -2.22 3.25 -15.24
C ARG A 208 -2.71 4.42 -14.43
N GLU A 209 -3.86 4.27 -13.80
CA GLU A 209 -4.34 5.29 -12.90
C GLU A 209 -3.50 5.19 -11.61
N THR A 210 -2.30 5.78 -11.62
CA THR A 210 -1.27 5.73 -10.56
C THR A 210 -1.88 6.06 -9.19
N GLY A 211 -2.89 6.95 -9.18
CA GLY A 211 -3.70 7.27 -8.00
C GLY A 211 -4.50 6.09 -7.45
N ALA A 212 -5.17 5.33 -8.31
CA ALA A 212 -5.97 4.17 -7.92
C ALA A 212 -5.07 3.03 -7.40
N GLU A 213 -3.91 2.79 -8.02
CA GLU A 213 -2.95 1.78 -7.54
C GLU A 213 -2.47 2.04 -6.10
N CYS A 214 -2.38 3.32 -5.69
CA CYS A 214 -2.03 3.69 -4.31
C CYS A 214 -3.07 3.15 -3.30
N ASP A 215 -4.33 2.99 -3.72
CA ASP A 215 -5.41 2.51 -2.85
C ASP A 215 -5.45 0.99 -2.72
N ARG A 216 -4.75 0.24 -3.58
CA ARG A 216 -4.83 -1.24 -3.62
C ARG A 216 -4.56 -1.87 -2.26
N GLY A 217 -3.52 -1.42 -1.57
CA GLY A 217 -3.19 -1.95 -0.25
C GLY A 217 -4.10 -1.44 0.89
N LEU A 218 -4.90 -0.40 0.66
CA LEU A 218 -6.01 -0.05 1.54
C LEU A 218 -7.17 -1.05 1.37
N VAL A 219 -7.52 -1.37 0.13
CA VAL A 219 -8.56 -2.36 -0.19
C VAL A 219 -8.19 -3.74 0.33
N ILE A 220 -6.95 -4.20 0.15
CA ILE A 220 -6.46 -5.49 0.68
C ILE A 220 -6.60 -5.54 2.21
N ARG A 221 -6.28 -4.43 2.90
CA ARG A 221 -6.38 -4.35 4.36
C ARG A 221 -7.83 -4.38 4.82
N ASP A 222 -8.70 -3.59 4.20
CA ASP A 222 -10.12 -3.54 4.55
C ASP A 222 -10.78 -4.92 4.26
N LEU A 223 -10.38 -5.62 3.20
CA LEU A 223 -10.81 -6.98 2.89
C LEU A 223 -10.30 -7.99 3.93
N SER A 224 -9.03 -7.87 4.34
CA SER A 224 -8.44 -8.69 5.40
C SER A 224 -9.20 -8.53 6.72
N ASP A 225 -9.52 -7.30 7.11
CA ASP A 225 -10.31 -7.01 8.31
C ASP A 225 -11.73 -7.59 8.21
N ALA A 226 -12.38 -7.48 7.04
CA ALA A 226 -13.69 -8.08 6.80
C ALA A 226 -13.67 -9.61 6.89
N LEU A 227 -12.67 -10.27 6.30
CA LEU A 227 -12.47 -11.72 6.35
C LEU A 227 -12.14 -12.21 7.78
N ASN A 228 -11.33 -11.47 8.52
CA ASN A 228 -11.05 -11.74 9.93
C ASN A 228 -12.33 -11.69 10.77
N GLY A 229 -13.23 -10.73 10.47
CA GLY A 229 -14.56 -10.66 11.07
C GLY A 229 -15.48 -11.87 10.74
N HIS A 230 -15.19 -12.63 9.69
CA HIS A 230 -15.87 -13.88 9.33
C HIS A 230 -15.23 -15.12 9.96
N GLY A 231 -14.20 -14.95 10.79
CA GLY A 231 -13.48 -16.04 11.46
C GLY A 231 -12.41 -16.72 10.60
N LEU A 232 -12.07 -16.13 9.45
CA LEU A 232 -10.99 -16.60 8.57
C LEU A 232 -9.68 -15.90 8.94
N ARG A 233 -8.55 -16.59 8.83
CA ARG A 233 -7.22 -15.98 8.96
C ARG A 233 -6.73 -15.58 7.57
N THR A 234 -6.18 -14.38 7.45
CA THR A 234 -5.66 -13.90 6.16
C THR A 234 -4.14 -13.78 6.14
N ARG A 235 -3.52 -14.10 5.01
CA ARG A 235 -2.08 -13.98 4.76
C ARG A 235 -1.81 -13.39 3.38
N ASN A 236 -0.65 -12.77 3.20
CA ASN A 236 -0.04 -12.54 1.90
C ASN A 236 1.30 -13.28 1.80
N ASP A 237 1.74 -13.60 0.59
CA ASP A 237 3.01 -14.31 0.34
C ASP A 237 3.94 -13.57 -0.62
N GLY A 238 3.48 -12.47 -1.22
CA GLY A 238 4.28 -11.64 -2.12
C GLY A 238 4.02 -11.90 -3.60
N GLU A 239 3.39 -13.02 -3.94
CA GLU A 239 2.94 -13.36 -5.29
C GLU A 239 1.44 -13.08 -5.46
N ARG A 240 0.66 -13.39 -4.42
CA ARG A 240 -0.79 -13.20 -4.34
C ARG A 240 -1.12 -12.04 -3.40
N ASP A 241 -2.18 -11.29 -3.71
CA ASP A 241 -2.57 -10.15 -2.86
C ASP A 241 -3.07 -10.59 -1.48
N LEU A 242 -3.96 -11.59 -1.44
CA LEU A 242 -4.54 -12.08 -0.20
C LEU A 242 -5.01 -13.53 -0.29
N ILE A 243 -4.71 -14.31 0.74
CA ILE A 243 -5.16 -15.69 0.92
C ILE A 243 -5.98 -15.76 2.21
N ALA A 244 -7.15 -16.38 2.17
CA ALA A 244 -7.99 -16.63 3.33
C ALA A 244 -8.01 -18.12 3.69
N MET A 245 -7.78 -18.41 4.96
CA MET A 245 -7.69 -19.76 5.52
C MET A 245 -8.67 -19.96 6.67
N ASN A 246 -9.13 -21.18 6.87
CA ASN A 246 -9.88 -21.54 8.07
C ASN A 246 -8.93 -21.69 9.30
N ARG A 247 -9.49 -22.01 10.48
CA ARG A 247 -8.70 -22.20 11.70
C ARG A 247 -7.78 -23.42 11.66
N GLU A 248 -8.12 -24.43 10.86
CA GLU A 248 -7.32 -25.64 10.64
C GLU A 248 -6.16 -25.42 9.65
N GLY A 249 -6.05 -24.23 9.05
CA GLY A 249 -4.99 -23.88 8.10
C GLY A 249 -5.30 -24.23 6.64
N ARG A 250 -6.51 -24.74 6.33
CA ARG A 250 -6.93 -25.01 4.95
C ARG A 250 -7.26 -23.73 4.22
N ILE A 251 -6.79 -23.62 2.98
CA ILE A 251 -7.02 -22.45 2.13
C ILE A 251 -8.46 -22.51 1.59
N ARG A 252 -9.23 -21.47 1.88
CA ARG A 252 -10.64 -21.36 1.45
C ARG A 252 -10.79 -20.52 0.20
N ALA A 253 -10.03 -19.43 0.12
CA ALA A 253 -10.10 -18.51 -1.00
C ALA A 253 -8.79 -17.76 -1.23
N VAL A 254 -8.60 -17.36 -2.48
CA VAL A 254 -7.49 -16.51 -2.94
C VAL A 254 -8.09 -15.30 -3.63
N PHE A 255 -7.54 -14.14 -3.35
CA PHE A 255 -8.03 -12.88 -3.87
C PHE A 255 -6.95 -12.18 -4.68
N GLN A 256 -7.36 -11.67 -5.83
CA GLN A 256 -6.61 -10.68 -6.58
C GLN A 256 -7.42 -9.39 -6.60
N ILE A 257 -6.82 -8.28 -6.15
CA ILE A 257 -7.49 -6.98 -6.05
C ILE A 257 -7.05 -6.11 -7.22
N LEU A 258 -8.03 -5.58 -7.95
CA LEU A 258 -7.83 -4.56 -8.95
C LEU A 258 -8.41 -3.23 -8.47
N THR A 259 -7.72 -2.14 -8.77
CA THR A 259 -8.16 -0.77 -8.45
C THR A 259 -8.64 0.00 -9.66
N GLU A 260 -8.47 -0.57 -10.85
CA GLU A 260 -8.87 -0.03 -12.14
C GLU A 260 -9.59 -1.10 -12.97
N MET A 261 -10.22 -0.67 -14.06
CA MET A 261 -10.97 -1.55 -14.97
C MET A 261 -10.41 -1.55 -16.39
N SER A 262 -9.12 -1.23 -16.55
CA SER A 262 -8.46 -1.28 -17.86
C SER A 262 -8.49 -2.72 -18.40
N PRO A 263 -8.69 -2.95 -19.71
CA PRO A 263 -8.69 -4.30 -20.27
C PRO A 263 -7.38 -5.05 -20.00
N THR A 264 -6.26 -4.34 -19.97
CA THR A 264 -4.95 -4.91 -19.64
C THR A 264 -4.85 -5.26 -18.16
N GLY A 265 -5.21 -4.36 -17.25
CA GLY A 265 -5.21 -4.61 -15.81
C GLY A 265 -6.12 -5.77 -15.42
N LEU A 266 -7.30 -5.87 -16.05
CA LEU A 266 -8.22 -6.98 -15.83
C LEU A 266 -7.64 -8.33 -16.33
N ARG A 267 -7.05 -8.36 -17.53
CA ARG A 267 -6.38 -9.56 -18.05
C ARG A 267 -5.20 -9.99 -17.19
N THR A 268 -4.34 -9.04 -16.81
CA THR A 268 -3.20 -9.28 -15.92
C THR A 268 -3.66 -9.79 -14.56
N GLY A 269 -4.69 -9.18 -13.97
CA GLY A 269 -5.26 -9.61 -12.69
C GLY A 269 -5.86 -11.01 -12.75
N ALA A 270 -6.65 -11.30 -13.79
CA ALA A 270 -7.23 -12.63 -13.97
C ALA A 270 -6.14 -13.69 -14.19
N ALA A 271 -5.12 -13.41 -15.00
CA ALA A 271 -4.01 -14.32 -15.23
C ALA A 271 -3.20 -14.58 -13.94
N GLN A 272 -2.86 -13.52 -13.18
CA GLN A 272 -2.18 -13.65 -11.89
C GLN A 272 -2.98 -14.50 -10.89
N LEU A 273 -4.30 -14.31 -10.85
CA LEU A 273 -5.18 -15.08 -9.97
C LEU A 273 -5.22 -16.56 -10.36
N ILE A 274 -5.38 -16.88 -11.65
CA ILE A 274 -5.45 -18.26 -12.15
C ILE A 274 -4.10 -18.95 -11.93
N LEU A 275 -3.00 -18.34 -12.38
CA LEU A 275 -1.66 -18.91 -12.26
C LEU A 275 -1.27 -19.09 -10.78
N GLY A 276 -1.55 -18.08 -9.95
CA GLY A 276 -1.31 -18.15 -8.52
C GLY A 276 -2.16 -19.18 -7.79
N ALA A 277 -3.26 -19.67 -8.37
CA ALA A 277 -4.07 -20.71 -7.75
C ALA A 277 -3.59 -22.14 -8.07
N LEU A 278 -2.81 -22.34 -9.14
CA LEU A 278 -2.36 -23.66 -9.59
C LEU A 278 -1.48 -24.36 -8.54
N ASP A 279 -0.68 -23.60 -7.80
CA ASP A 279 0.26 -24.13 -6.80
C ASP A 279 -0.37 -24.36 -5.42
N LEU A 280 -1.68 -24.12 -5.26
CA LEU A 280 -2.34 -24.17 -3.97
C LEU A 280 -3.08 -25.49 -3.74
N PRO A 281 -2.95 -26.09 -2.54
CA PRO A 281 -3.72 -27.27 -2.16
C PRO A 281 -5.21 -26.92 -2.01
N ASP A 282 -6.06 -27.95 -2.04
CA ASP A 282 -7.49 -27.89 -1.72
C ASP A 282 -8.41 -27.15 -2.70
N ASN A 283 -7.92 -26.80 -3.91
CA ASN A 283 -8.67 -26.14 -4.98
C ASN A 283 -9.52 -24.95 -4.46
N PRO A 284 -8.86 -23.89 -3.97
CA PRO A 284 -9.53 -22.81 -3.27
C PRO A 284 -10.42 -21.98 -4.21
N ILE A 285 -11.40 -21.29 -3.63
CA ILE A 285 -12.23 -20.35 -4.40
C ILE A 285 -11.34 -19.17 -4.84
N ILE A 286 -11.19 -18.99 -6.14
CA ILE A 286 -10.45 -17.85 -6.70
C ILE A 286 -11.40 -16.68 -6.91
N VAL A 287 -11.05 -15.51 -6.38
CA VAL A 287 -11.92 -14.33 -6.38
C VAL A 287 -11.17 -13.11 -6.93
N LEU A 288 -11.76 -12.49 -7.94
CA LEU A 288 -11.31 -11.21 -8.47
C LEU A 288 -12.12 -10.09 -7.80
N VAL A 289 -11.42 -9.17 -7.15
CA VAL A 289 -12.00 -8.04 -6.41
C VAL A 289 -11.92 -6.77 -7.24
N LEU A 290 -13.06 -6.15 -7.53
CA LEU A 290 -13.20 -5.09 -8.55
C LEU A 290 -13.89 -3.83 -8.00
N PRO A 291 -13.51 -2.62 -8.46
CA PRO A 291 -14.14 -1.36 -8.04
C PRO A 291 -15.55 -1.16 -8.62
N ARG A 292 -15.88 -1.86 -9.71
CA ARG A 292 -17.20 -1.85 -10.36
C ARG A 292 -17.41 -3.14 -11.16
N ALA A 293 -18.67 -3.41 -11.52
CA ALA A 293 -19.00 -4.57 -12.34
C ALA A 293 -18.36 -4.48 -13.74
N PRO A 294 -17.77 -5.58 -14.26
CA PRO A 294 -17.38 -5.67 -15.66
C PRO A 294 -18.64 -5.82 -16.54
N GLU A 295 -18.47 -5.65 -17.85
CA GLU A 295 -19.53 -5.92 -18.83
C GLU A 295 -20.08 -7.35 -18.69
N ASN A 296 -21.40 -7.54 -18.89
CA ASN A 296 -22.08 -8.81 -18.68
C ASN A 296 -21.42 -9.98 -19.42
N ALA A 297 -21.02 -9.78 -20.68
CA ALA A 297 -20.35 -10.81 -21.48
C ALA A 297 -19.03 -11.30 -20.85
N LEU A 298 -18.30 -10.42 -20.17
CA LEU A 298 -17.06 -10.73 -19.49
C LEU A 298 -17.31 -11.35 -18.12
N GLN A 299 -18.36 -10.89 -17.42
CA GLN A 299 -18.83 -11.50 -16.19
C GLN A 299 -19.18 -12.98 -16.39
N ASP A 300 -19.88 -13.31 -17.47
CA ASP A 300 -20.29 -14.68 -17.80
C ASP A 300 -19.10 -15.55 -18.21
N LYS A 301 -18.09 -14.97 -18.86
CA LYS A 301 -16.83 -15.67 -19.16
C LYS A 301 -16.06 -16.00 -17.88
N LEU A 302 -15.93 -15.05 -16.95
CA LEU A 302 -15.23 -15.26 -15.69
C LEU A 302 -15.95 -16.29 -14.80
N LYS A 303 -17.28 -16.24 -14.73
CA LYS A 303 -18.08 -17.23 -14.01
C LYS A 303 -17.90 -18.65 -14.56
N ARG A 304 -17.85 -18.81 -15.90
CA ARG A 304 -17.59 -20.11 -16.54
C ARG A 304 -16.22 -20.69 -16.21
N GLN A 305 -15.26 -19.85 -15.85
CA GLN A 305 -13.92 -20.27 -15.41
C GLN A 305 -13.84 -20.49 -13.89
N ASN A 306 -14.98 -20.57 -13.19
CA ASN A 306 -15.08 -20.66 -11.73
C ASN A 306 -14.38 -19.50 -10.99
N ILE A 307 -14.28 -18.33 -11.62
CA ILE A 307 -13.75 -17.12 -10.99
C ILE A 307 -14.88 -16.38 -10.30
N GLY A 308 -14.82 -16.30 -8.98
CA GLY A 308 -15.69 -15.48 -8.16
C GLY A 308 -15.43 -13.99 -8.41
N LEU A 309 -16.48 -13.19 -8.42
CA LEU A 309 -16.38 -11.73 -8.55
C LEU A 309 -16.89 -11.06 -7.30
N LEU A 310 -16.03 -10.27 -6.67
CA LEU A 310 -16.37 -9.49 -5.49
C LEU A 310 -16.24 -8.01 -5.81
N LEU A 311 -17.35 -7.28 -5.75
CA LEU A 311 -17.33 -5.83 -5.89
C LEU A 311 -17.02 -5.18 -4.55
N TYR A 312 -16.22 -4.12 -4.59
CA TYR A 312 -16.04 -3.23 -3.45
C TYR A 312 -16.52 -1.82 -3.77
N ALA A 313 -17.01 -1.13 -2.75
CA ALA A 313 -17.39 0.27 -2.82
C ALA A 313 -16.68 1.06 -1.72
N TRP A 314 -16.57 2.38 -1.88
CA TRP A 314 -16.03 3.25 -0.84
C TRP A 314 -17.16 3.86 -0.02
N GLU A 315 -17.17 3.59 1.27
CA GLU A 315 -18.01 4.29 2.25
C GLU A 315 -17.11 5.20 3.10
N GLY A 316 -17.08 6.48 2.75
CA GLY A 316 -16.16 7.44 3.33
C GLY A 316 -14.71 7.07 3.00
N ASP A 317 -13.94 6.68 4.03
CA ASP A 317 -12.54 6.29 3.88
C ASP A 317 -12.30 4.78 3.95
N ARG A 318 -13.34 3.92 4.01
CA ARG A 318 -13.20 2.45 4.04
C ARG A 318 -13.76 1.79 2.80
N ALA A 319 -13.11 0.72 2.33
CA ALA A 319 -13.67 -0.16 1.33
C ALA A 319 -14.63 -1.17 1.98
N VAL A 320 -15.84 -1.30 1.44
CA VAL A 320 -16.87 -2.25 1.87
C VAL A 320 -17.11 -3.29 0.79
N PHE A 321 -17.50 -4.50 1.19
CA PHE A 321 -17.61 -5.67 0.31
C PHE A 321 -19.00 -6.33 0.41
N PRO A 322 -20.05 -5.74 -0.19
CA PRO A 322 -21.44 -6.20 -0.02
C PRO A 322 -21.66 -7.68 -0.39
N GLY A 323 -20.93 -8.19 -1.39
CA GLY A 323 -21.04 -9.56 -1.87
C GLY A 323 -20.24 -10.61 -1.08
N LEU A 324 -19.49 -10.21 -0.04
CA LEU A 324 -18.56 -11.11 0.63
C LEU A 324 -19.26 -12.27 1.33
N ASN A 325 -20.42 -12.03 1.97
CA ASN A 325 -21.21 -13.08 2.64
C ASN A 325 -21.73 -14.15 1.69
N ILE A 326 -21.97 -13.79 0.43
CA ILE A 326 -22.51 -14.71 -0.59
C ILE A 326 -21.39 -15.65 -1.07
N LEU A 327 -20.19 -15.12 -1.28
CA LEU A 327 -19.04 -15.89 -1.73
C LEU A 327 -18.43 -16.75 -0.61
N LEU A 328 -18.39 -16.21 0.61
CA LEU A 328 -17.82 -16.87 1.78
C LEU A 328 -18.76 -16.70 2.99
N PRO A 329 -19.67 -17.67 3.21
CA PRO A 329 -20.54 -17.68 4.38
C PRO A 329 -19.73 -17.65 5.68
N ARG A 330 -20.25 -16.97 6.70
CA ARG A 330 -19.63 -16.93 8.03
C ARG A 330 -19.52 -18.34 8.60
N ILE A 331 -18.35 -18.66 9.15
CA ILE A 331 -18.16 -19.90 9.89
C ILE A 331 -18.74 -19.67 11.29
N SER A 332 -19.96 -20.13 11.53
CA SER A 332 -20.53 -20.16 12.89
C SER A 332 -19.61 -21.00 13.79
N PRO A 333 -19.38 -20.60 15.05
CA PRO A 333 -18.81 -21.52 16.02
C PRO A 333 -19.80 -22.69 16.14
N VAL A 334 -19.38 -23.88 15.71
CA VAL A 334 -20.18 -25.08 15.82
C VAL A 334 -20.50 -25.28 17.30
N ASN A 335 -21.78 -25.19 17.65
CA ASN A 335 -22.28 -25.69 18.92
C ASN A 335 -21.84 -27.15 19.02
N VAL A 336 -20.98 -27.43 20.00
CA VAL A 336 -20.70 -28.79 20.46
C VAL A 336 -22.01 -29.32 21.03
N CYS A 337 -22.85 -29.90 20.18
CA CYS A 337 -24.00 -30.68 20.61
C CYS A 337 -23.44 -31.92 21.30
N LEU A 338 -23.61 -31.97 22.62
CA LEU A 338 -23.42 -33.13 23.45
C LEU A 338 -24.17 -34.33 22.83
N ARG A 339 -23.41 -35.26 22.25
CA ARG A 339 -23.81 -36.66 22.16
C ARG A 339 -22.88 -37.41 23.09
N ASN A 340 -23.36 -37.68 24.29
CA ASN A 340 -22.96 -38.83 25.09
C ASN A 340 -24.11 -39.09 26.05
N GLU A 341 -24.96 -40.03 25.67
CA GLU A 341 -25.61 -40.95 26.60
C GLU A 341 -26.30 -42.03 25.77
N THR A 342 -25.55 -43.09 25.48
CA THR A 342 -26.11 -44.42 25.24
C THR A 342 -25.40 -45.41 26.16
N ALA A 343 -26.21 -46.06 26.98
CA ALA A 343 -26.12 -47.46 27.42
C ALA A 343 -24.93 -47.90 28.29
N GLY A 344 -25.25 -48.40 29.47
CA GLY A 344 -24.37 -49.25 30.26
C GLY A 344 -24.96 -49.65 31.62
N SER A 345 -25.65 -50.80 31.62
CA SER A 345 -25.92 -51.71 32.76
C SER A 345 -27.11 -51.43 33.68
#